data_AF-A0A923JJC3-F1
#
_entry.id   AF-A0A923JJC3-F1
#
_cell.length_a   1.000
_cell.length_b   1.000
_cell.length_c   1.000
_cell.angle_alpha   90.00
_cell.angle_beta   90.00
_cell.angle_gamma   90.00
#
_symmetry.space_group_name_H-M   'P 1'
#
loop_
_entity.id
_entity.type
_entity.pdbx_description
1 polymer ?
#
loop_
_entity_poly.entity_id
_entity_poly.type
_entity_poly.pdbx_seq_one_letter_code
_entity_poly.pdbx_strand_id
1 'polypeptide(L)'
;MELLLETVALYSLKLVYETEGHSPILRDDPLMGSCDREVFGLLVRRGDVVGIQGEISRCLDLALGAVGGMDTVLGRELGRLAADFGAAQTMEGLRGPAITLKAYLRDVL
;
A
#
# COMPACT_ATOMS: atom_id res chain seq x y z
N MET A 1 8.77 -3.54 10.61
CA MET A 1 7.68 -3.94 9.69
C MET A 1 6.80 -2.74 9.36
N GLU A 2 6.41 -1.98 10.38
CA GLU A 2 5.62 -0.76 10.38
C GLU A 2 6.02 0.22 9.27
N LEU A 3 7.31 0.58 9.19
CA LEU A 3 7.81 1.52 8.18
C LEU A 3 7.63 0.99 6.75
N LEU A 4 7.75 -0.32 6.55
CA LEU A 4 7.57 -0.94 5.24
C LEU A 4 6.10 -0.84 4.81
N LEU A 5 5.17 -1.15 5.71
CA LEU A 5 3.73 -1.05 5.45
C LEU A 5 3.29 0.40 5.20
N GLU A 6 3.77 1.34 6.04
CA GLU A 6 3.57 2.78 5.82
C GLU A 6 4.08 3.22 4.45
N THR A 7 5.27 2.76 4.04
CA THR A 7 5.84 3.14 2.74
C THR A 7 5.02 2.59 1.57
N VAL A 8 4.54 1.34 1.66
CA VAL A 8 3.64 0.78 0.64
C VAL A 8 2.40 1.65 0.51
N ALA A 9 1.75 1.95 1.64
CA ALA A 9 0.55 2.75 1.67
C ALA A 9 0.78 4.18 1.13
N LEU A 10 1.86 4.83 1.53
CA LEU A 10 2.25 6.15 1.04
C LEU A 10 2.45 6.15 -0.47
N TYR A 11 3.18 5.18 -1.02
CA TYR A 11 3.39 5.10 -2.47
C TYR A 11 2.08 4.85 -3.22
N SER A 12 1.17 4.04 -2.67
CA SER A 12 -0.16 3.86 -3.25
C SER A 12 -0.94 5.18 -3.30
N LEU A 13 -0.92 5.97 -2.23
CA LEU A 13 -1.61 7.25 -2.18
C LEU A 13 -0.96 8.28 -3.12
N LYS A 14 0.38 8.30 -3.21
CA LYS A 14 1.09 9.19 -4.13
C LYS A 14 0.67 9.00 -5.59
N LEU A 15 0.46 7.76 -6.04
CA LEU A 15 -0.02 7.48 -7.40
C LEU A 15 -1.38 8.13 -7.70
N VAL A 16 -2.19 8.34 -6.66
CA VAL A 16 -3.55 8.87 -6.78
C VAL A 16 -3.56 10.39 -6.71
N TYR A 17 -2.78 10.98 -5.79
CA TYR A 17 -2.90 12.41 -5.47
C TYR A 17 -1.68 13.25 -5.85
N GLU A 18 -0.52 12.67 -6.15
CA GLU A 18 0.67 13.38 -6.65
C GLU A 18 0.75 13.34 -8.18
N THR A 19 -0.38 13.54 -8.86
CA THR A 19 -0.42 13.76 -10.32
C THR A 19 0.18 15.13 -10.68
N GLU A 20 0.58 15.34 -11.93
CA GLU A 20 1.21 16.59 -12.38
C GLU A 20 0.43 17.84 -11.90
N GLY A 21 1.14 18.75 -11.23
CA GLY A 21 0.58 20.01 -10.72
C GLY A 21 -0.04 19.94 -9.31
N HIS A 22 -0.10 18.76 -8.69
CA HIS A 22 -0.60 18.60 -7.32
C HIS A 22 0.51 18.76 -6.27
N SER A 23 0.12 19.20 -5.07
CA SER A 23 1.04 19.26 -3.93
C SER A 23 1.39 17.86 -3.43
N PRO A 24 2.63 17.62 -2.98
CA PRO A 24 3.01 16.33 -2.44
C PRO A 24 2.18 16.01 -1.18
N ILE A 25 1.80 14.73 -1.04
CA ILE A 25 1.16 14.24 0.17
C ILE A 25 2.20 14.26 1.29
N LEU A 26 1.88 14.99 2.35
CA LEU A 26 2.70 15.04 3.54
C LEU A 26 2.30 13.94 4.52
N ARG A 27 3.20 13.60 5.43
CA ARG A 27 2.97 12.55 6.43
C ARG A 27 1.78 12.87 7.36
N ASP A 28 1.57 14.15 7.63
CA ASP A 28 0.50 14.72 8.46
C ASP A 28 -0.77 15.08 7.66
N ASP A 29 -0.80 14.78 6.37
CA ASP A 29 -1.99 14.98 5.55
C ASP A 29 -3.15 14.12 6.05
N PRO A 30 -4.39 14.64 6.18
CA PRO A 30 -5.55 13.84 6.57
C PRO A 30 -5.77 12.57 5.73
N LEU A 31 -5.32 12.56 4.47
CA LEU A 31 -5.35 11.40 3.58
C LEU A 31 -4.49 10.23 4.09
N MET A 32 -3.46 10.52 4.90
CA MET A 32 -2.60 9.52 5.53
C MET A 32 -3.21 8.88 6.78
N GLY A 33 -4.36 9.38 7.28
CA GLY A 33 -4.86 9.06 8.61
C GLY A 33 -4.90 7.58 8.99
N SER A 34 -5.41 6.70 8.13
CA SER A 34 -5.44 5.24 8.42
C SER A 34 -4.18 4.49 7.96
N CYS A 35 -3.36 5.13 7.12
CA CYS A 35 -2.12 4.57 6.57
C CYS A 35 -0.87 5.14 7.32
N ASP A 36 -1.04 5.75 8.51
CA ASP A 36 0.04 6.23 9.39
C ASP A 36 0.79 5.07 10.05
N ARG A 37 2.11 5.22 10.21
CA ARG A 37 2.98 4.34 11.01
C ARG A 37 2.43 3.99 12.38
N GLU A 38 1.76 4.90 13.09
CA GLU A 38 1.23 4.58 14.43
C GLU A 38 0.14 3.51 14.36
N VAL A 39 -0.73 3.57 13.35
CA VAL A 39 -1.76 2.58 13.07
C VAL A 39 -1.12 1.24 12.74
N PHE A 40 -0.18 1.21 11.78
CA PHE A 40 0.55 -0.02 11.47
C PHE A 40 1.36 -0.55 12.65
N GLY A 41 1.91 0.33 13.49
CA GLY A 41 2.62 -0.05 14.71
C GLY A 41 1.71 -0.78 15.70
N LEU A 42 0.47 -0.35 15.87
CA LEU A 42 -0.51 -1.05 16.70
C LEU A 42 -0.85 -2.43 16.13
N LEU A 43 -1.13 -2.50 14.83
CA LEU A 43 -1.51 -3.75 14.16
C LEU A 43 -0.36 -4.78 14.19
N VAL A 44 0.87 -4.34 13.92
CA VAL A 44 2.07 -5.19 13.99
C VAL A 44 2.29 -5.72 15.41
N ARG A 45 2.16 -4.88 16.45
CA ARG A 45 2.30 -5.32 17.85
C ARG A 45 1.24 -6.33 18.26
N ARG A 46 0.03 -6.24 17.69
CA ARG A 46 -1.07 -7.19 17.93
C ARG A 46 -0.96 -8.46 17.09
N GLY A 47 -0.07 -8.49 16.10
CA GLY A 47 -0.04 -9.57 15.11
C GLY A 47 -1.30 -9.62 14.25
N ASP A 48 -1.97 -8.48 14.06
CA ASP A 48 -3.25 -8.39 13.37
C ASP A 48 -3.05 -8.38 11.85
N VAL A 49 -2.88 -9.58 11.29
CA VAL A 49 -2.67 -9.79 9.84
C VAL A 49 -3.86 -9.25 9.04
N VAL A 50 -5.09 -9.50 9.49
CA VAL A 50 -6.31 -9.09 8.79
C VAL A 50 -6.44 -7.57 8.77
N GLY A 51 -6.17 -6.90 9.90
CA GLY A 51 -6.16 -5.44 9.97
C GLY A 51 -5.11 -4.83 9.04
N ILE A 52 -3.89 -5.39 9.00
CA ILE A 52 -2.84 -4.94 8.07
C ILE A 52 -3.27 -5.11 6.62
N GLN A 53 -3.86 -6.26 6.29
CA GLN A 53 -4.38 -6.52 4.95
C GLN A 53 -5.48 -5.54 4.57
N GLY A 54 -6.42 -5.24 5.47
CA GLY A 54 -7.47 -4.26 5.23
C GLY A 54 -6.93 -2.87 4.89
N GLU A 55 -6.00 -2.35 5.69
CA GLU A 55 -5.43 -1.01 5.45
C GLU A 55 -4.63 -0.96 4.15
N ILE A 56 -3.79 -1.97 3.88
CA ILE A 56 -2.99 -2.03 2.66
C ILE A 56 -3.88 -2.23 1.43
N SER A 57 -4.84 -3.15 1.46
CA SER A 57 -5.77 -3.37 0.35
C SER A 57 -6.55 -2.11 -0.01
N ARG A 58 -7.02 -1.36 0.99
CA ARG A 58 -7.69 -0.06 0.75
C ARG A 58 -6.77 0.94 0.04
N CYS A 59 -5.53 1.07 0.50
CA CYS A 59 -4.55 1.96 -0.11
C CYS A 59 -4.20 1.46 -1.56
N LEU A 60 -4.12 0.14 -1.81
CA LEU A 60 -3.87 -0.47 -3.14
C LEU A 60 -5.04 -0.35 -4.13
N ASP A 61 -6.29 -0.44 -3.68
CA ASP A 61 -7.47 -0.30 -4.54
C ASP A 61 -7.54 1.10 -5.18
N LEU A 62 -7.14 2.13 -4.42
CA LEU A 62 -7.03 3.49 -4.93
C LEU A 62 -5.91 3.59 -6.00
N ALA A 63 -4.74 3.03 -5.72
CA ALA A 63 -3.62 3.00 -6.66
C ALA A 63 -3.98 2.23 -7.95
N LEU A 64 -4.73 1.13 -7.84
CA LEU A 64 -5.22 0.38 -8.98
C LEU A 64 -6.08 1.24 -9.89
N GLY A 65 -6.98 2.05 -9.33
CA GLY A 65 -7.74 3.04 -10.09
C GLY A 65 -6.85 4.07 -10.79
N ALA A 66 -5.83 4.58 -10.11
CA ALA A 66 -4.91 5.58 -10.66
C ALA A 66 -4.07 5.08 -11.85
N VAL A 67 -3.69 3.79 -11.85
CA VAL A 67 -2.96 3.18 -12.97
C VAL A 67 -3.87 2.67 -14.10
N GLY A 68 -5.15 3.05 -14.11
CA GLY A 68 -6.11 2.68 -15.16
C GLY A 68 -6.77 1.30 -14.97
N GLY A 69 -6.72 0.74 -13.76
CA GLY A 69 -7.37 -0.52 -13.42
C GLY A 69 -6.78 -1.74 -14.11
N MET A 70 -7.51 -2.86 -14.06
CA MET A 70 -7.08 -4.16 -14.60
C MET A 70 -6.94 -4.18 -16.13
N ASP A 71 -7.34 -3.12 -16.81
CA ASP A 71 -7.22 -2.99 -18.26
C ASP A 71 -5.78 -2.67 -18.68
N THR A 72 -4.97 -2.10 -17.80
CA THR A 72 -3.56 -1.78 -18.07
C THR A 72 -2.61 -2.91 -17.65
N VAL A 73 -1.43 -2.95 -18.27
CA VAL A 73 -0.37 -3.89 -17.88
C VAL A 73 0.06 -3.64 -16.43
N LEU A 74 0.18 -2.37 -16.06
CA LEU A 74 0.53 -1.97 -14.69
C LEU A 74 -0.54 -2.42 -13.69
N GLY A 75 -1.81 -2.10 -13.94
CA GLY A 75 -2.89 -2.47 -13.02
C GLY A 75 -3.06 -3.98 -12.84
N ARG A 76 -2.85 -4.79 -13.89
CA ARG A 76 -2.85 -6.26 -13.74
C ARG A 76 -1.74 -6.76 -12.84
N GLU A 77 -0.54 -6.21 -12.99
CA GLU A 77 0.59 -6.59 -12.15
C GLU A 77 0.37 -6.14 -10.70
N LEU A 78 -0.12 -4.92 -10.49
CA LEU A 78 -0.49 -4.43 -9.17
C LEU A 78 -1.56 -5.32 -8.51
N GLY A 79 -2.60 -5.71 -9.26
CA GLY A 79 -3.65 -6.62 -8.78
C GLY A 79 -3.11 -8.00 -8.39
N ARG A 80 -2.17 -8.54 -9.18
CA ARG A 80 -1.48 -9.80 -8.85
C ARG A 80 -0.69 -9.69 -7.55
N LEU A 81 0.09 -8.62 -7.38
CA LEU A 81 0.89 -8.39 -6.17
C LEU A 81 0.00 -8.12 -4.94
N ALA A 82 -1.14 -7.45 -5.12
CA ALA A 82 -2.14 -7.25 -4.08
C ALA A 82 -2.75 -8.59 -3.62
N ALA A 83 -3.07 -9.48 -4.56
CA ALA A 83 -3.55 -10.82 -4.26
C ALA A 83 -2.50 -11.66 -3.50
N ASP A 84 -1.24 -11.60 -3.92
CA ASP A 84 -0.12 -12.28 -3.24
C ASP A 84 0.02 -11.79 -1.78
N PHE A 85 -0.13 -10.48 -1.54
CA PHE A 85 -0.11 -9.90 -0.19
C PHE A 85 -1.33 -10.31 0.64
N GLY A 86 -2.52 -10.29 0.05
CA GLY A 86 -3.77 -10.73 0.70
C GLY A 86 -3.82 -12.23 1.01
N ALA A 87 -3.03 -13.05 0.33
CA ALA A 87 -2.96 -14.49 0.58
C ALA A 87 -2.10 -14.85 1.82
N ALA A 88 -1.26 -13.94 2.31
CA ALA A 88 -0.40 -14.19 3.46
C ALA A 88 -1.23 -14.46 4.73
N GLN A 89 -0.88 -15.53 5.46
CA GLN A 89 -1.60 -15.95 6.67
C GLN A 89 -0.87 -15.60 7.97
N THR A 90 0.36 -15.09 7.88
CA THR A 90 1.22 -14.81 9.05
C THR A 90 1.95 -13.48 8.89
N MET A 91 2.34 -12.90 10.02
CA MET A 91 3.15 -11.67 10.07
C MET A 91 4.47 -11.79 9.30
N GLU A 92 5.12 -12.96 9.38
CA GLU A 92 6.35 -13.23 8.62
C GLU A 92 6.05 -13.36 7.12
N GLY A 93 4.93 -14.00 6.76
CA GLY A 93 4.46 -14.16 5.40
C GLY A 93 4.16 -12.85 4.68
N LEU A 94 3.77 -11.80 5.41
CA LEU A 94 3.53 -10.47 4.83
C LEU A 94 4.80 -9.77 4.33
N ARG A 95 5.98 -10.10 4.88
CA ARG A 95 7.20 -9.33 4.62
C ARG A 95 7.64 -9.38 3.15
N GLY A 96 7.61 -10.57 2.55
CA GLY A 96 8.02 -10.76 1.15
C GLY A 96 7.14 -9.96 0.20
N PRO A 97 5.82 -10.22 0.17
CA PRO A 97 4.88 -9.47 -0.67
C PRO A 97 4.92 -7.95 -0.42
N ALA A 98 5.08 -7.50 0.83
CA ALA A 98 5.21 -6.07 1.13
C ALA A 98 6.45 -5.42 0.50
N ILE A 99 7.59 -6.12 0.47
CA ILE A 99 8.81 -5.64 -0.19
C ILE A 99 8.58 -5.51 -1.70
N THR A 100 7.95 -6.52 -2.31
CA THR A 100 7.65 -6.53 -3.74
C THR A 100 6.68 -5.41 -4.11
N LEU A 101 5.61 -5.22 -3.35
CA LEU A 101 4.67 -4.11 -3.53
C LEU A 101 5.36 -2.75 -3.43
N LYS A 102 6.19 -2.55 -2.40
CA LYS A 102 6.95 -1.30 -2.24
C LYS A 102 7.84 -1.02 -3.46
N ALA A 103 8.56 -2.03 -3.93
CA ALA A 103 9.46 -1.89 -5.08
C ALA A 103 8.65 -1.55 -6.35
N TYR A 104 7.59 -2.30 -6.61
CA TYR A 104 6.70 -2.06 -7.74
C TYR A 104 6.12 -0.64 -7.73
N LEU A 105 5.48 -0.24 -6.62
CA LEU A 105 4.84 1.08 -6.52
C LEU A 105 5.85 2.22 -6.67
N ARG A 106 7.08 2.06 -6.17
CA ARG A 106 8.15 3.04 -6.36
C ARG A 106 8.55 3.18 -7.82
N ASP A 107 8.60 2.07 -8.54
CA ASP A 107 9.05 2.06 -9.94
C ASP A 107 7.95 2.56 -10.90
N VAL A 108 6.69 2.62 -10.44
CA VAL A 108 5.55 3.21 -11.17
C VAL A 108 5.42 4.73 -10.93
N LEU A 109 5.80 5.21 -9.74
CA LEU A 109 5.87 6.64 -9.40
C LEU A 109 6.99 7.35 -10.17
#